data_AF-A0A843JU31-F1
#
_entry.id   AF-A0A843JU31-F1
#
_cell.length_a   1.000
_cell.length_b   1.000
_cell.length_c   1.000
_cell.angle_alpha   90.00
_cell.angle_beta   90.00
_cell.angle_gamma   90.00
#
_symmetry.space_group_name_H-M   'P 1'
#
loop_
_entity.id
_entity.type
_entity.pdbx_description
1 polymer ?
#
loop_
_entity_poly.entity_id
_entity_poly.type
_entity_poly.pdbx_seq_one_letter_code
_entity_poly.pdbx_strand_id
1 'polypeptide(L)'
;CFECEKFPCRRLKSLDKRYRTKYHMSMIENLEFIKEHGMERFREEEAAKWRCPECGEQICCHNGLCLNCSLDKLRQNRKYRWDEE
;
A
#
# COMPACT_ATOMS: atom_id res chain seq x y z
N CYS A 1 11.30 -12.44 -3.96
CA CYS A 1 11.45 -12.15 -2.50
C CYS A 1 10.91 -13.29 -1.63
N PHE A 2 9.68 -13.75 -1.84
CA PHE A 2 9.10 -14.88 -1.09
C PHE A 2 9.83 -16.23 -1.35
N GLU A 3 10.57 -16.35 -2.45
CA GLU A 3 11.39 -17.53 -2.79
C GLU A 3 12.72 -17.59 -2.03
N CYS A 4 13.09 -16.51 -1.32
CA CYS A 4 14.34 -16.49 -0.57
C CYS A 4 14.22 -17.35 0.69
N GLU A 5 15.20 -18.21 0.95
CA GLU A 5 15.25 -19.06 2.15
C GLU A 5 15.18 -18.26 3.47
N LYS A 6 15.61 -17.00 3.45
CA LYS A 6 15.59 -16.10 4.62
C LYS A 6 14.28 -15.31 4.72
N PHE A 7 13.28 -15.60 3.91
CA PHE A 7 12.00 -14.90 3.93
C PHE A 7 11.18 -15.25 5.18
N PRO A 8 10.53 -14.26 5.84
CA PRO A 8 10.73 -12.82 5.67
C PRO A 8 12.02 -12.36 6.36
N CYS A 9 12.92 -11.71 5.59
CA CYS A 9 14.22 -11.32 6.11
C CYS A 9 14.12 -10.12 7.06
N ARG A 10 15.13 -9.90 7.91
CA ARG A 10 15.14 -8.80 8.89
C ARG A 10 14.80 -7.43 8.27
N ARG A 11 15.38 -7.12 7.11
CA ARG A 11 15.13 -5.85 6.40
C ARG A 11 13.68 -5.72 5.96
N LEU A 12 13.10 -6.80 5.43
CA LEU A 12 11.71 -6.84 5.01
C LEU A 12 10.76 -6.70 6.22
N LYS A 13 11.03 -7.39 7.33
CA LYS A 13 10.24 -7.23 8.58
C LYS A 13 10.24 -5.79 9.09
N SER A 14 11.38 -5.09 9.01
CA SER A 14 11.47 -3.68 9.40
C SER A 14 10.71 -2.74 8.45
N LEU A 15 10.76 -3.02 7.14
CA LEU A 15 9.97 -2.29 6.15
C LEU A 15 8.48 -2.50 6.37
N ASP A 16 8.08 -3.76 6.49
CA ASP A 16 6.71 -4.22 6.70
C ASP A 16 6.11 -3.58 7.96
N LYS A 17 6.82 -3.61 9.10
CA LYS A 17 6.37 -2.95 10.33
C LYS A 17 6.04 -1.48 10.08
N ARG A 18 6.90 -0.75 9.36
CA ARG A 18 6.66 0.67 9.06
C ARG A 18 5.42 0.85 8.20
N TYR A 19 5.28 0.03 7.17
CA TYR A 19 4.17 0.11 6.22
C TYR A 19 2.83 -0.25 6.86
N ARG A 20 2.78 -1.29 7.71
CA ARG A 20 1.56 -1.63 8.45
C ARG A 20 1.14 -0.54 9.41
N THR A 21 2.11 0.08 10.11
CA THR A 21 1.79 1.09 11.13
C THR A 21 1.51 2.49 10.58
N LYS A 22 1.88 2.78 9.32
CA LYS A 22 1.79 4.15 8.77
C LYS A 22 1.01 4.27 7.47
N TYR A 23 0.92 3.19 6.71
CA TYR A 23 0.42 3.19 5.33
C TYR A 23 -0.64 2.09 5.11
N HIS A 24 -1.12 1.47 6.19
CA HIS A 24 -2.21 0.49 6.19
C HIS A 24 -2.02 -0.63 5.17
N MET A 25 -0.78 -1.07 4.97
CA MET A 25 -0.43 -2.14 4.03
C MET A 25 0.74 -2.99 4.54
N SER A 26 0.83 -4.24 4.07
CA SER A 26 1.83 -5.21 4.51
C SER A 26 2.58 -5.75 3.29
N MET A 27 3.90 -5.58 3.29
CA MET A 27 4.75 -6.09 2.21
C MET A 27 4.90 -7.61 2.31
N ILE A 28 4.83 -8.14 3.53
CA ILE A 28 4.90 -9.59 3.76
C ILE A 28 3.61 -10.25 3.30
N GLU A 29 2.45 -9.73 3.70
CA GLU A 29 1.15 -10.28 3.26
C GLU A 29 1.01 -10.19 1.74
N ASN A 30 1.43 -9.08 1.12
CA ASN A 30 1.42 -8.96 -0.34
C ASN A 30 2.27 -10.06 -1.02
N LEU A 31 3.47 -10.35 -0.48
CA LEU A 31 4.34 -11.40 -1.02
C LEU A 31 3.82 -12.82 -0.75
N GLU A 32 3.15 -13.04 0.38
CA GLU A 32 2.47 -14.30 0.69
C GLU A 32 1.28 -14.52 -0.25
N PHE A 33 0.48 -13.49 -0.49
CA PHE A 33 -0.63 -13.51 -1.43
C PHE A 33 -0.16 -13.83 -2.86
N ILE A 34 0.92 -13.17 -3.33
CA ILE A 34 1.49 -13.46 -4.66
C ILE A 34 1.98 -14.90 -4.75
N LYS A 35 2.56 -15.44 -3.68
CA LYS A 35 3.00 -16.84 -3.64
C LYS A 35 1.83 -17.81 -3.77
N GLU A 36 0.70 -17.51 -3.14
CA GLU A 36 -0.48 -18.39 -3.10
C GLU A 36 -1.35 -18.27 -4.36
N HIS A 37 -1.56 -17.05 -4.86
CA HIS A 37 -2.54 -16.75 -5.90
C HIS A 37 -1.94 -16.24 -7.22
N GLY A 38 -0.65 -15.94 -7.23
CA GLY A 38 0.05 -15.39 -8.39
C GLY A 38 -0.07 -13.87 -8.55
N MET A 39 0.76 -13.32 -9.43
CA MET A 39 0.87 -11.88 -9.64
C MET A 39 -0.38 -11.26 -10.26
N GLU A 40 -1.06 -11.94 -11.18
CA GLU A 40 -2.23 -11.38 -11.87
C GLU A 40 -3.39 -11.15 -10.90
N ARG A 41 -3.70 -12.16 -10.06
CA ARG A 41 -4.72 -12.02 -9.01
C ARG A 41 -4.36 -10.92 -8.02
N PHE A 42 -3.09 -10.81 -7.63
CA PHE A 42 -2.62 -9.73 -6.76
C PHE A 42 -2.85 -8.35 -7.38
N ARG A 43 -2.58 -8.18 -8.68
CA ARG A 43 -2.83 -6.90 -9.38
C ARG A 43 -4.31 -6.54 -9.40
N GLU A 44 -5.18 -7.51 -9.67
CA GLU A 44 -6.64 -7.29 -9.67
C GLU A 44 -7.13 -6.83 -8.29
N GLU A 45 -6.74 -7.54 -7.23
CA GLU A 45 -7.13 -7.24 -5.85
C GLU A 45 -6.59 -5.88 -5.37
N GLU A 46 -5.30 -5.58 -5.61
CA GLU A 46 -4.74 -4.28 -5.23
C GLU A 46 -5.33 -3.14 -6.07
N ALA A 47 -5.57 -3.33 -7.37
CA ALA A 47 -6.21 -2.32 -8.20
C ALA A 47 -7.63 -1.99 -7.73
N ALA A 48 -8.38 -2.99 -7.25
CA ALA A 48 -9.71 -2.80 -6.66
C ALA A 48 -9.63 -2.12 -5.29
N LYS A 49 -8.74 -2.58 -4.40
CA LYS A 49 -8.53 -2.06 -3.05
C LYS A 49 -8.13 -0.58 -3.04
N TRP A 50 -7.24 -0.19 -3.95
CA TRP A 50 -6.72 1.18 -4.04
C TRP A 50 -7.53 2.06 -5.00
N ARG A 51 -8.67 1.59 -5.50
CA ARG A 51 -9.52 2.36 -6.41
C ARG A 51 -10.23 3.50 -5.69
N CYS A 52 -10.08 4.72 -6.20
CA CYS A 52 -10.85 5.87 -5.76
C CYS A 52 -12.32 5.68 -6.13
N PRO A 53 -13.26 5.77 -5.16
CA PRO A 53 -14.69 5.58 -5.44
C PRO A 53 -15.30 6.72 -6.28
N GLU A 54 -14.67 7.89 -6.32
CA GLU A 54 -15.19 9.06 -7.03
C GLU A 54 -14.79 9.10 -8.51
N CYS A 55 -13.50 8.91 -8.81
CA CYS A 55 -12.98 9.04 -10.17
C CYS A 55 -12.38 7.74 -10.75
N GLY A 56 -12.27 6.67 -9.96
CA GLY A 56 -11.72 5.40 -10.40
C GLY A 56 -10.18 5.34 -10.52
N GLU A 57 -9.48 6.46 -10.34
CA GLU A 57 -8.01 6.51 -10.25
C GLU A 57 -7.49 5.88 -8.96
N GLN A 58 -6.18 5.71 -8.84
CA GLN A 58 -5.56 5.06 -7.69
C GLN A 58 -5.37 6.01 -6.49
N ILE A 59 -5.66 5.51 -5.29
CA ILE A 59 -5.38 6.14 -4.00
C ILE A 59 -3.91 5.84 -3.63
N CYS A 60 -3.17 6.86 -3.22
CA CYS A 60 -1.79 6.69 -2.78
C CYS A 60 -1.73 6.10 -1.36
N CYS A 61 -1.04 4.97 -1.19
CA CYS A 61 -0.93 4.31 0.12
C CYS A 61 -0.19 5.13 1.18
N HIS A 62 0.68 6.08 0.80
CA HIS A 62 1.45 6.87 1.76
C HIS A 62 0.61 7.93 2.45
N ASN A 63 -0.35 8.51 1.73
CA ASN A 63 -1.14 9.62 2.23
C ASN A 63 -2.64 9.30 2.35
N GLY A 64 -3.13 8.19 1.77
CA GLY A 64 -4.55 7.83 1.78
C GLY A 64 -5.41 8.70 0.87
N LEU A 65 -4.81 9.48 -0.04
CA LEU A 65 -5.51 10.39 -0.93
C LEU A 65 -5.54 9.90 -2.36
N CYS A 66 -6.66 10.15 -3.03
CA CYS A 66 -6.69 10.23 -4.47
C CYS A 66 -6.03 11.55 -4.90
N LEU A 67 -4.92 11.46 -5.63
CA LEU A 67 -4.18 12.64 -6.08
C LEU A 67 -4.88 13.39 -7.22
N ASN A 68 -5.95 12.82 -7.79
CA ASN A 68 -6.83 13.50 -8.73
C ASN A 68 -7.92 14.31 -8.00
N CYS A 69 -8.61 13.70 -7.02
CA CYS A 69 -9.72 14.36 -6.31
C CYS A 69 -9.29 15.24 -5.14
N SER A 70 -8.22 14.87 -4.42
CA SER A 70 -7.90 15.42 -3.09
C SER A 70 -6.48 16.00 -3.00
N LEU A 71 -5.89 16.39 -4.14
CA LEU A 71 -4.54 16.95 -4.18
C LEU A 71 -4.36 18.17 -3.27
N ASP A 72 -5.41 18.99 -3.12
CA ASP A 72 -5.34 20.22 -2.33
C ASP A 72 -5.13 19.95 -0.84
N LYS A 73 -5.63 18.82 -0.30
CA LYS A 73 -5.34 18.39 1.08
C LYS A 73 -3.82 18.21 1.29
N LEU A 74 -3.15 17.60 0.33
CA LEU A 74 -1.69 17.41 0.35
C LEU A 74 -0.94 18.73 0.15
N ARG A 75 -1.48 19.68 -0.62
CA ARG A 75 -0.90 21.02 -0.80
C ARG A 75 -0.98 21.85 0.47
N GLN A 76 -2.10 21.77 1.19
CA GLN A 76 -2.31 22.47 2.47
C GLN A 76 -1.46 21.87 3.59
N ASN A 77 -1.34 20.53 3.63
CA ASN A 77 -0.46 19.83 4.56
C ASN A 77 0.41 18.81 3.83
N ARG A 78 1.66 19.21 3.53
CA ARG A 78 2.63 18.33 2.85
C ARG A 78 3.02 17.07 3.65
N LYS A 79 2.66 17.01 4.94
CA LYS A 79 2.89 15.85 5.82
C LYS A 79 1.63 15.01 6.04
N TYR A 80 0.52 15.32 5.37
CA TYR A 80 -0.75 14.63 5.50
C TYR A 80 -0.62 13.13 5.23
N ARG A 81 -1.20 12.30 6.11
CA ARG A 81 -1.33 10.85 5.92
C ARG A 81 -2.58 10.32 6.62
N TRP A 82 -3.51 9.73 5.88
CA TRP A 82 -4.64 8.94 6.44
C TRP A 82 -5.45 9.63 7.54
N ASP A 83 -5.53 10.97 7.52
CA ASP A 83 -6.12 11.78 8.60
C ASP A 83 -5.50 11.53 10.01
N GLU A 84 -4.28 10.98 10.06
CA GLU A 84 -3.48 10.80 11.27
C GLU A 84 -2.72 12.09 11.60
N GLU A 85 -2.74 12.51 12.87
CA GLU A 85 -2.05 13.72 13.38
C GLU A 85 -0.51 13.69 13.21
#